data_AF-A0A445MZC6-F1
#
_entry.id   AF-A0A445MZC6-F1
#
_cell.length_a   1.000
_cell.length_b   1.000
_cell.length_c   1.000
_cell.angle_alpha   90.00
_cell.angle_beta   90.00
_cell.angle_gamma   90.00
#
_symmetry.space_group_name_H-M   'P 1'
#
loop_
_entity.id
_entity.type
_entity.pdbx_description
1 polymer ?
#
loop_
_entity_poly.entity_id
_entity_poly.type
_entity_poly.pdbx_seq_one_letter_code
_entity_poly.pdbx_strand_id
1 'polypeptide(L)'
;MNKKLHHYDGHRQRLRERFLKTGIEGLADYEVVELILTLAIPRSDVKKPAKELIRQFGDLKGILDAPHEELGAVDGLKMWDMR
;
A
#
# COMPACT_ATOMS: atom_id res chain seq x y z
N MET A 1 -10.31 11.85 -29.27
CA MET A 1 -9.08 11.28 -28.68
C MET A 1 -9.48 10.38 -27.51
N ASN A 2 -9.46 9.06 -27.71
CA ASN A 2 -9.94 8.10 -26.72
C ASN A 2 -8.80 7.80 -25.73
N LYS A 3 -8.71 8.58 -24.65
CA LYS A 3 -7.69 8.41 -23.62
C LYS A 3 -8.08 7.17 -22.81
N LYS A 4 -7.39 6.04 -23.03
CA LYS A 4 -7.50 4.87 -22.14
C LYS A 4 -7.20 5.35 -20.72
N LEU A 5 -8.24 5.48 -19.89
CA LEU A 5 -8.10 5.73 -18.45
C LEU A 5 -7.40 4.51 -17.87
N HIS A 6 -6.12 4.65 -17.55
CA HIS A 6 -5.42 3.59 -16.88
C HIS A 6 -5.93 3.50 -15.44
N HIS A 7 -6.13 2.30 -14.91
CA HIS A 7 -6.71 2.08 -13.57
C HIS A 7 -5.97 2.79 -12.42
N TYR A 8 -4.71 3.16 -12.64
CA TYR A 8 -3.90 3.92 -11.70
C TYR A 8 -4.21 5.42 -11.64
N ASP A 9 -4.82 5.99 -12.68
CA ASP A 9 -5.20 7.40 -12.71
C ASP A 9 -6.33 7.66 -11.70
N GLY A 10 -6.02 8.48 -10.70
CA GLY A 10 -6.93 8.83 -9.61
C GLY A 10 -7.14 7.73 -8.54
N HIS A 11 -6.44 6.59 -8.60
CA HIS A 11 -6.59 5.55 -7.57
C HIS A 11 -6.22 6.06 -6.17
N ARG A 12 -5.05 6.72 -6.04
CA ARG A 12 -4.63 7.36 -4.78
C ARG A 12 -5.61 8.41 -4.30
N GLN A 13 -6.22 9.16 -5.21
CA GLN A 13 -7.23 10.15 -4.87
C GLN A 13 -8.48 9.48 -4.31
N ARG A 14 -9.04 8.48 -5.00
CA ARG A 14 -10.21 7.72 -4.54
C ARG A 14 -9.97 6.99 -3.22
N LEU A 15 -8.76 6.47 -3.02
CA LEU A 15 -8.36 5.84 -1.76
C LEU A 15 -8.38 6.85 -0.61
N ARG A 16 -7.77 8.03 -0.82
CA ARG A 16 -7.75 9.12 0.17
C ARG A 16 -9.14 9.67 0.46
N GLU A 17 -9.95 9.89 -0.57
CA GLU A 17 -11.34 10.37 -0.42
C GLU A 17 -12.19 9.39 0.39
N ARG A 18 -12.03 8.08 0.14
CA ARG A 18 -12.74 7.05 0.91
C ARG A 18 -12.31 7.04 2.37
N PHE A 19 -11.01 7.09 2.63
CA PHE A 19 -10.48 7.22 3.99
C PHE A 19 -11.05 8.44 4.71
N LEU A 20 -11.04 9.61 4.07
CA LEU A 20 -11.58 10.86 4.65
C LEU A 20 -13.09 10.78 4.94
N LYS A 21 -13.85 10.02 4.14
CA LYS A 21 -15.30 9.88 4.29
C LYS A 21 -15.70 8.83 5.33
N THR A 22 -14.97 7.73 5.40
CA THR A 22 -15.41 6.50 6.09
C THR A 22 -14.48 6.03 7.20
N GLY A 23 -13.33 6.68 7.38
CA GLY A 23 -12.30 6.19 8.30
C GLY A 23 -11.56 4.97 7.76
N ILE A 24 -10.94 4.22 8.66
CA ILE A 24 -10.22 2.97 8.34
C ILE A 24 -11.24 1.86 8.05
N GLU A 25 -12.41 1.92 8.69
CA GLU A 25 -13.49 0.94 8.65
C GLU A 25 -14.11 0.78 7.24
N GLY A 26 -13.97 1.81 6.38
CA GLY A 26 -14.41 1.74 4.98
C GLY A 26 -13.33 1.32 3.99
N LEU A 27 -12.16 0.89 4.46
CA LEU A 27 -11.07 0.35 3.65
C LEU A 27 -10.93 -1.15 3.85
N ALA A 28 -10.55 -1.87 2.81
CA ALA A 28 -10.05 -3.24 2.98
C ALA A 28 -8.68 -3.24 3.67
N ASP A 29 -8.28 -4.33 4.33
CA ASP A 29 -7.01 -4.41 5.07
C ASP A 29 -5.80 -4.02 4.20
N TYR A 30 -5.74 -4.53 2.96
CA TYR A 30 -4.67 -4.16 2.04
C TYR A 30 -4.74 -2.69 1.58
N GLU A 31 -5.93 -2.06 1.57
CA GLU A 31 -6.09 -0.64 1.24
C GLU A 31 -5.57 0.25 2.39
N VAL A 32 -5.68 -0.20 3.64
CA VAL A 32 -5.06 0.47 4.80
C VAL A 32 -3.54 0.44 4.68
N VAL A 33 -2.97 -0.73 4.38
CA VAL A 33 -1.52 -0.88 4.15
C VAL A 33 -1.08 -0.05 2.93
N GLU A 34 -1.85 -0.05 1.84
CA GLU A 34 -1.58 0.75 0.65
C GLU A 34 -1.55 2.25 0.95
N LEU A 35 -2.47 2.73 1.81
CA LEU A 35 -2.50 4.12 2.25
C LEU A 35 -1.24 4.48 3.04
N ILE A 36 -0.83 3.64 4.01
CA ILE A 36 0.40 3.84 4.79
C ILE A 36 1.62 3.89 3.89
N LEU A 37 1.79 2.90 3.00
CA LEU A 37 2.90 2.85 2.06
C LEU A 37 2.90 4.03 1.08
N THR A 38 1.73 4.52 0.68
CA THR A 38 1.63 5.70 -0.19
C THR A 38 2.18 6.96 0.48
N LEU A 39 2.02 7.06 1.81
CA LEU A 39 2.56 8.16 2.61
C LEU A 39 4.07 7.98 2.86
N ALA A 40 4.52 6.74 3.05
CA ALA A 40 5.92 6.41 3.33
C ALA A 40 6.83 6.40 2.09
N ILE A 41 6.30 6.00 0.93
CA ILE A 41 7.05 5.79 -0.32
C ILE A 41 6.45 6.68 -1.44
N PRO A 42 6.83 7.96 -1.51
CA PRO A 42 6.27 8.88 -2.47
C PRO A 42 6.51 8.45 -3.93
N ARG A 43 5.50 8.65 -4.78
CA ARG A 43 5.55 8.44 -6.24
C ARG A 43 5.79 6.99 -6.70
N SER A 44 5.56 5.99 -5.84
CA SER A 44 5.63 4.57 -6.21
C SER A 44 4.25 3.91 -6.33
N ASP A 45 4.15 2.81 -7.09
CA ASP A 45 2.98 1.92 -7.06
C ASP A 45 3.17 0.91 -5.92
N VAL A 46 2.46 1.15 -4.82
CA VAL A 46 2.57 0.36 -3.59
C VAL A 46 1.44 -0.64 -3.41
N LYS A 47 0.53 -0.75 -4.39
CA LYS A 47 -0.62 -1.67 -4.30
C LYS A 47 -0.20 -3.13 -4.28
N LYS A 48 0.78 -3.49 -5.12
CA LYS A 48 1.34 -4.84 -5.14
C LYS A 48 2.05 -5.18 -3.81
N PRO A 49 3.00 -4.35 -3.32
CA PRO A 49 3.60 -4.55 -1.99
C PRO A 49 2.55 -4.67 -0.87
N ALA A 50 1.52 -3.82 -0.84
CA ALA A 50 0.50 -3.85 0.19
C ALA A 50 -0.26 -5.19 0.24
N LYS A 51 -0.63 -5.72 -0.93
CA LYS A 51 -1.28 -7.03 -1.02
C LYS A 51 -0.35 -8.17 -0.62
N GLU A 52 0.92 -8.07 -1.00
CA GLU A 52 1.91 -9.09 -0.69
C GLU A 52 2.23 -9.13 0.81
N LEU A 53 2.35 -7.97 1.46
CA LEU A 53 2.48 -7.86 2.91
C LEU A 53 1.31 -8.52 3.64
N ILE A 54 0.07 -8.25 3.23
CA ILE A 54 -1.11 -8.92 3.79
C ILE A 54 -1.08 -10.43 3.54
N ARG A 55 -0.66 -10.86 2.35
CA ARG A 55 -0.56 -12.28 2.00
C ARG A 55 0.46 -13.02 2.89
N GLN A 56 1.60 -12.38 3.19
CA GLN A 56 2.68 -13.00 3.95
C GLN A 56 2.46 -12.92 5.47
N PHE A 57 1.98 -11.77 5.96
CA PHE A 57 1.94 -11.47 7.39
C PHE A 57 0.52 -11.41 7.98
N GLY A 58 -0.51 -11.62 7.15
CA GLY A 58 -1.91 -11.74 7.56
C GLY A 58 -2.64 -10.40 7.67
N ASP A 59 -2.27 -9.57 8.64
CA ASP A 59 -2.92 -8.30 8.93
C ASP A 59 -1.91 -7.18 9.23
N LEU A 60 -2.42 -5.97 9.52
CA LEU A 60 -1.55 -4.84 9.84
C LEU A 60 -0.67 -5.10 11.07
N LYS A 61 -1.17 -5.81 12.09
CA LYS A 61 -0.38 -6.15 13.27
C LYS A 61 0.75 -7.09 12.91
N GLY A 62 0.48 -8.14 12.15
CA GLY A 62 1.48 -9.09 11.66
C GLY A 62 2.55 -8.40 10.82
N ILE A 63 2.18 -7.42 10.00
CA ILE A 63 3.14 -6.61 9.23
C ILE A 63 4.04 -5.78 10.16
N LEU A 64 3.47 -5.15 11.20
CA LEU A 64 4.24 -4.31 12.12
C LEU A 64 5.14 -5.12 13.06
N ASP A 65 4.77 -6.36 13.36
CA ASP A 65 5.55 -7.28 14.19
C ASP A 65 6.62 -8.05 13.37
N ALA A 66 6.56 -8.00 12.03
CA ALA A 66 7.46 -8.74 11.16
C ALA A 66 8.92 -8.23 11.25
N PRO A 67 9.92 -9.12 11.18
CA PRO A 67 11.32 -8.71 11.11
C PRO A 67 11.60 -7.82 9.90
N HIS A 68 12.47 -6.82 10.08
CA HIS A 68 12.83 -5.87 9.02
C HIS A 68 13.35 -6.57 7.75
N GLU A 69 14.15 -7.62 7.93
CA GLU A 69 14.73 -8.44 6.85
C GLU A 69 13.65 -9.13 6.00
N GLU A 70 12.58 -9.61 6.63
CA GLU A 70 11.45 -10.23 5.94
C GLU A 70 10.59 -9.20 5.20
N LEU A 71 10.38 -8.03 5.80
CA LEU A 71 9.72 -6.90 5.12
C LEU A 71 10.50 -6.44 3.89
N GLY A 72 11.84 -6.38 3.99
CA GLY A 72 12.74 -6.01 2.90
C GLY A 72 12.76 -7.02 1.74
N ALA A 73 12.35 -8.27 1.98
CA ALA A 73 12.23 -9.30 0.95
C ALA A 73 11.01 -9.12 0.04
N VAL A 74 10.04 -8.29 0.42
CA VAL A 74 8.87 -7.98 -0.42
C VAL A 74 9.28 -7.07 -1.57
N ASP A 75 9.00 -7.53 -2.80
CA ASP A 75 9.28 -6.79 -4.02
C ASP A 75 8.62 -5.40 -3.98
N GLY A 76 9.45 -4.37 -4.14
CA GLY A 76 9.04 -2.95 -4.06
C GLY A 76 9.31 -2.29 -2.71
N LEU A 77 9.67 -3.05 -1.66
CA LEU A 77 10.14 -2.50 -0.38
C LEU A 77 11.68 -2.57 -0.24
N LYS A 78 12.32 -3.48 -0.97
CA LYS A 78 13.79 -3.70 -0.98
C LYS A 78 14.64 -2.45 -1.20
N MET A 79 14.15 -1.42 -1.90
CA MET A 79 14.92 -0.20 -2.18
C MET A 79 15.02 0.78 -1.00
N TRP A 80 14.33 0.53 0.12
CA TRP A 80 14.31 1.47 1.25
C TRP A 80 15.45 1.25 2.25
N ASP A 81 16.16 0.13 2.16
CA ASP A 81 17.29 -0.30 3.00
C ASP A 81 18.67 0.21 2.51
N MET A 82 18.71 1.38 1.85
CA MET A 82 19.96 1.98 1.34
C MET A 82 20.13 3.44 1.75
N ARG A 83 19.70 3.80 2.97
CA ARG A 83 19.97 5.12 3.56
C ARG A 83 20.61 4.99 4.93
#